data_AF-A0A162B208-F1
#
_entry.id   AF-A0A162B208-F1
#
_cell.length_a   1.000
_cell.length_b   1.000
_cell.length_c   1.000
_cell.angle_alpha   90.00
_cell.angle_beta   90.00
_cell.angle_gamma   90.00
#
_symmetry.space_group_name_H-M   'P 1'
#
loop_
_entity.id
_entity.type
_entity.pdbx_description
1 polymer ?
#
loop_
_entity_poly.entity_id
_entity_poly.type
_entity_poly.pdbx_seq_one_letter_code
_entity_poly.pdbx_strand_id
1 'polypeptide(L)'
;MDAANYVDHLSVLEVPVVPQPGCPLGHCWNNCLDQQLAKGGEAIYGWSLFQDGSRFIAQHHAIWQSGQGQYLDPTPNQLGSAIALFMPDNRAPFDIAELRSPASLEWHSNGKVIWFAGPVSVDHFFIARMVPSAQDAIRIHQTRQRLAELA
;
A
#
# COMPACT_ATOMS: atom_id res chain seq x y z
N MET A 1 14.85 9.82 -11.51
CA MET A 1 13.76 8.84 -11.66
C MET A 1 12.49 9.65 -11.57
N ASP A 2 11.85 9.89 -12.71
CA ASP A 2 10.54 10.54 -12.73
C ASP A 2 9.60 9.66 -11.88
N ALA A 3 8.95 10.25 -10.89
CA ALA A 3 7.88 9.55 -10.18
C ALA A 3 6.87 9.13 -11.26
N ALA A 4 6.63 7.82 -11.40
CA ALA A 4 5.64 7.31 -12.33
C ALA A 4 4.33 8.07 -12.05
N ASN A 5 3.86 8.83 -13.04
CA ASN A 5 2.61 9.56 -12.89
C ASN A 5 1.47 8.54 -13.03
N TYR A 6 0.87 8.10 -11.93
CA TYR A 6 -0.36 7.31 -12.01
C TYR A 6 -1.40 8.05 -12.84
N VAL A 7 -2.00 7.37 -13.81
CA VAL A 7 -3.04 7.93 -14.68
C VAL A 7 -4.21 8.48 -13.85
N ASP A 8 -4.58 7.76 -12.78
CA ASP A 8 -5.70 8.07 -11.90
C ASP A 8 -5.28 8.79 -10.61
N HIS A 9 -4.19 9.58 -10.65
CA HIS A 9 -3.69 10.29 -9.49
C HIS A 9 -4.79 11.10 -8.77
N LEU A 10 -4.95 10.86 -7.47
CA LEU A 10 -5.93 11.48 -6.57
C LEU A 10 -7.41 11.21 -6.90
N SER A 11 -7.70 10.29 -7.82
CA SER A 11 -9.06 9.80 -8.07
C SER A 11 -9.37 8.62 -7.17
N VAL A 12 -10.58 8.58 -6.60
CA VAL A 12 -11.03 7.41 -5.82
C VAL A 12 -11.52 6.34 -6.79
N LEU A 13 -10.95 5.15 -6.67
CA LEU A 13 -11.21 3.98 -7.49
C LEU A 13 -11.90 2.89 -6.65
N GLU A 14 -12.83 2.17 -7.27
CA GLU A 14 -13.30 0.88 -6.77
C GLU A 14 -12.36 -0.21 -7.28
N VAL A 15 -11.66 -0.88 -6.37
CA VAL A 15 -10.67 -1.90 -6.72
C VAL A 15 -11.16 -3.26 -6.23
N PRO A 16 -11.28 -4.28 -7.11
CA PRO A 16 -11.57 -5.64 -6.70
C PRO A 16 -10.51 -6.19 -5.75
N VAL A 17 -10.94 -6.71 -4.61
CA VAL A 17 -10.08 -7.40 -3.66
C VAL A 17 -10.12 -8.88 -4.00
N VAL A 18 -9.01 -9.38 -4.53
CA VAL A 18 -8.89 -10.76 -5.01
C VAL A 18 -7.67 -11.38 -4.33
N PRO A 19 -7.81 -11.87 -3.08
CA PRO A 19 -6.70 -12.43 -2.32
C PRO A 19 -5.97 -13.52 -3.09
N GLN A 20 -4.65 -13.38 -3.18
CA GLN A 20 -3.80 -14.33 -3.92
C GLN A 20 -3.07 -15.27 -2.95
N PRO A 21 -2.78 -16.52 -3.35
CA PRO A 21 -1.94 -17.41 -2.56
C PRO A 21 -0.60 -16.75 -2.22
N GLY A 22 -0.17 -16.85 -0.96
CA GLY A 22 1.09 -16.24 -0.50
C GLY A 22 1.05 -14.73 -0.28
N CYS A 23 -0.13 -14.09 -0.36
CA CYS A 23 -0.32 -12.67 -0.04
C CYS A 23 -0.96 -12.50 1.36
N PRO A 24 -0.17 -12.45 2.45
CA PRO A 24 -0.71 -12.28 3.79
C PRO A 24 -1.25 -10.86 4.02
N LEU A 25 -2.24 -10.77 4.92
CA LEU A 25 -2.79 -9.52 5.43
C LEU A 25 -1.69 -8.62 6.01
N GLY A 26 -1.70 -7.33 5.68
CA GLY A 26 -0.75 -6.35 6.21
C GLY A 26 0.58 -6.26 5.45
N HIS A 27 0.77 -7.06 4.39
CA HIS A 27 1.97 -7.01 3.54
C HIS A 27 1.67 -6.42 2.15
N CYS A 28 0.74 -5.47 2.05
CA CYS A 28 0.22 -4.97 0.76
C CYS A 28 1.32 -4.50 -0.20
N TRP A 29 2.32 -3.75 0.29
CA TRP A 29 3.46 -3.31 -0.53
C TRP A 29 4.21 -4.50 -1.14
N ASN A 30 4.61 -5.47 -0.31
CA ASN A 30 5.36 -6.63 -0.76
C ASN A 30 4.52 -7.55 -1.64
N ASN A 31 3.22 -7.71 -1.35
CA ASN A 31 2.31 -8.51 -2.16
C ASN A 31 2.21 -7.94 -3.59
N CYS A 32 2.08 -6.63 -3.74
CA CYS A 32 2.00 -5.99 -5.05
C CYS A 32 3.33 -6.03 -5.81
N LEU A 33 4.45 -5.84 -5.12
CA LEU A 33 5.78 -5.99 -5.71
C LEU A 33 6.04 -7.43 -6.19
N ASP A 34 5.60 -8.43 -5.44
CA ASP A 34 5.72 -9.82 -5.86
C ASP A 34 4.83 -10.13 -7.07
N GLN A 35 3.63 -9.55 -7.15
CA GLN A 35 2.80 -9.64 -8.36
C GLN A 35 3.48 -8.98 -9.56
N GLN A 36 4.05 -7.79 -9.38
CA GLN A 36 4.82 -7.10 -10.42
C GLN A 36 5.97 -7.97 -10.93
N LEU A 37 6.76 -8.55 -10.03
CA LEU A 37 7.88 -9.42 -10.38
C LEU A 37 7.45 -10.75 -11.02
N ALA A 38 6.27 -11.26 -10.69
CA ALA A 38 5.79 -12.56 -11.18
C ALA A 38 4.98 -12.46 -12.49
N LYS A 39 4.24 -11.38 -12.67
CA LYS A 39 3.23 -11.23 -13.75
C LYS A 39 3.43 -9.98 -14.60
N GLY A 40 4.45 -9.17 -14.32
CA GLY A 40 4.60 -7.83 -14.90
C GLY A 40 3.58 -6.84 -14.31
N GLY A 41 3.35 -5.73 -15.00
CA GLY A 41 2.51 -4.64 -14.47
C GLY A 41 3.26 -3.81 -13.43
N GLU A 42 2.51 -3.14 -12.55
CA GLU A 42 3.07 -2.16 -11.61
C GLU A 42 2.38 -2.21 -10.24
N ALA A 43 3.18 -2.07 -9.17
CA ALA A 43 2.68 -1.77 -7.84
C ALA A 43 2.33 -0.28 -7.72
N ILE A 44 1.07 0.01 -7.38
CA ILE A 44 0.52 1.35 -7.28
C ILE A 44 0.31 1.69 -5.80
N TYR A 45 0.84 2.83 -5.37
CA TYR A 45 0.79 3.27 -3.97
C TYR A 45 -0.24 4.38 -3.75
N GLY A 46 -0.82 4.42 -2.56
CA GLY A 46 -1.84 5.40 -2.25
C GLY A 46 -2.56 5.07 -0.95
N TRP A 47 -3.85 5.35 -0.94
CA TRP A 47 -4.66 5.30 0.27
C TRP A 47 -5.84 4.36 0.09
N SER A 48 -5.90 3.30 0.89
CA SER A 48 -7.14 2.54 1.08
C SER A 48 -8.05 3.31 2.04
N LEU A 49 -9.26 3.61 1.60
CA LEU A 49 -10.22 4.46 2.29
C LEU A 49 -11.36 3.62 2.84
N PHE A 50 -11.55 3.63 4.15
CA PHE A 50 -12.63 2.87 4.77
C PHE A 50 -13.05 3.43 6.12
N GLN A 51 -14.17 2.95 6.63
CA GLN A 51 -14.67 3.29 7.96
C GLN A 51 -14.47 2.10 8.90
N ASP A 52 -13.98 2.38 10.12
CA ASP A 52 -13.94 1.44 11.23
C ASP A 52 -14.60 2.07 12.45
N GLY A 53 -15.80 1.60 12.79
CA GLY A 53 -16.65 2.20 13.82
C GLY A 53 -16.94 3.68 13.54
N SER A 54 -16.46 4.56 14.43
CA SER A 54 -16.65 6.03 14.34
C SER A 54 -15.47 6.78 13.69
N ARG A 55 -14.54 6.04 13.08
CA ARG A 55 -13.33 6.57 12.46
C ARG A 55 -13.36 6.33 10.96
N PHE A 56 -12.88 7.31 10.20
CA PHE A 56 -12.51 7.16 8.81
C PHE A 56 -11.01 6.95 8.73
N ILE A 57 -10.58 5.97 7.96
CA ILE A 57 -9.20 5.57 7.84
C ILE A 57 -8.76 5.79 6.40
N ALA A 58 -7.62 6.47 6.22
CA ALA A 58 -6.84 6.43 5.00
C ALA A 58 -5.56 5.65 5.30
N GLN A 59 -5.60 4.35 5.02
CA GLN A 59 -4.45 3.47 5.23
C GLN A 59 -3.49 3.63 4.06
N HIS A 60 -2.21 3.90 4.32
CA HIS A 60 -1.20 3.82 3.27
C HIS A 60 -1.13 2.38 2.78
N HIS A 61 -1.38 2.18 1.49
CA HIS A 61 -1.67 0.87 0.92
C HIS A 61 -1.08 0.74 -0.48
N ALA A 62 -1.05 -0.49 -0.98
CA ALA A 62 -0.65 -0.80 -2.34
C ALA A 62 -1.67 -1.71 -3.02
N ILE A 63 -1.91 -1.45 -4.30
CA ILE A 63 -2.64 -2.33 -5.21
C ILE A 63 -1.74 -2.69 -6.40
N TRP A 64 -2.13 -3.68 -7.20
CA TRP A 64 -1.42 -4.05 -8.42
C TRP A 64 -2.23 -3.63 -9.65
N GLN A 65 -1.56 -3.01 -10.60
CA GLN A 65 -2.09 -2.75 -11.94
C GLN A 65 -1.47 -3.73 -12.93
N SER A 66 -2.30 -4.45 -13.66
CA SER A 66 -1.83 -5.36 -14.71
C SER A 66 -1.22 -4.59 -15.89
N GLY A 67 -0.45 -5.27 -16.75
CA GLY A 67 0.05 -4.67 -17.99
C GLY A 67 -1.05 -4.23 -18.98
N GLN A 68 -2.32 -4.60 -18.74
CA GLN A 68 -3.50 -4.15 -19.50
C GLN A 68 -4.23 -2.98 -18.81
N GLY A 69 -3.70 -2.47 -17.70
CA GLY A 69 -4.25 -1.34 -16.96
C GLY A 69 -5.31 -1.69 -15.92
N GLN A 70 -5.61 -2.97 -15.70
CA GLN A 70 -6.64 -3.40 -14.74
C GLN A 70 -6.10 -3.40 -13.31
N TYR A 71 -6.87 -2.84 -12.36
CA TYR A 71 -6.54 -2.81 -10.95
C TYR A 71 -7.07 -4.04 -10.19
N LEU A 72 -6.27 -4.55 -9.25
CA LEU A 72 -6.72 -5.47 -8.21
C LEU A 72 -5.91 -5.29 -6.92
N ASP A 73 -6.53 -5.55 -5.78
CA ASP A 73 -5.84 -5.70 -4.50
C ASP A 73 -5.60 -7.19 -4.22
N PRO A 74 -4.34 -7.66 -4.24
CA PRO A 74 -4.01 -9.06 -4.00
C PRO A 74 -4.02 -9.42 -2.50
N THR A 75 -4.17 -8.43 -1.61
CA THR A 75 -4.08 -8.59 -0.17
C THR A 75 -5.47 -8.79 0.42
N PRO A 76 -5.69 -9.80 1.29
CA PRO A 76 -6.90 -9.86 2.10
C PRO A 76 -7.09 -8.55 2.88
N ASN A 77 -8.31 -8.02 2.94
CA ASN A 77 -8.63 -6.87 3.80
C ASN A 77 -9.31 -7.34 5.10
N GLN A 78 -9.21 -6.53 6.15
CA GLN A 78 -9.80 -6.83 7.46
C GLN A 78 -11.33 -6.73 7.46
N LEU A 79 -11.92 -6.05 6.48
CA LEU A 79 -13.35 -5.78 6.39
C LEU A 79 -14.13 -6.93 5.73
N GLY A 80 -13.43 -7.89 5.10
CA GLY A 80 -14.05 -8.94 4.28
C GLY A 80 -14.76 -8.41 3.03
N SER A 81 -14.50 -7.15 2.62
CA SER A 81 -15.13 -6.54 1.45
C SER A 81 -14.54 -7.08 0.15
N ALA A 82 -15.38 -7.32 -0.85
CA ALA A 82 -14.94 -7.69 -2.20
C ALA A 82 -14.40 -6.50 -3.00
N ILE A 83 -14.67 -5.26 -2.56
CA ILE A 83 -14.24 -4.02 -3.20
C ILE A 83 -13.57 -3.13 -2.15
N ALA A 84 -12.40 -2.58 -2.49
CA ALA A 84 -11.74 -1.52 -1.73
C ALA A 84 -11.94 -0.17 -2.43
N LEU A 85 -12.13 0.90 -1.66
CA LEU A 85 -11.99 2.25 -2.17
C LEU A 85 -10.51 2.64 -2.06
N PHE A 86 -9.88 2.94 -3.17
CA PHE A 86 -8.46 3.25 -3.22
C PHE A 86 -8.19 4.55 -3.97
N MET A 87 -7.34 5.40 -3.41
CA MET A 87 -6.91 6.64 -4.04
C MET A 87 -5.40 6.59 -4.33
N PRO A 88 -4.98 6.41 -5.60
CA PRO A 88 -3.58 6.46 -5.99
C PRO A 88 -2.94 7.82 -5.68
N ASP A 89 -1.74 7.84 -5.12
CA ASP A 89 -1.06 9.09 -4.75
C ASP A 89 0.46 9.02 -5.01
N ASN A 90 0.90 9.63 -6.12
CA ASN A 90 2.32 9.73 -6.52
C ASN A 90 3.19 10.44 -5.47
N ARG A 91 2.59 11.23 -4.57
CA ARG A 91 3.30 11.97 -3.52
C ARG A 91 3.57 11.09 -2.30
N ALA A 92 2.98 9.89 -2.25
CA ALA A 92 3.03 8.95 -1.16
C ALA A 92 3.65 7.60 -1.60
N PRO A 93 4.87 7.55 -2.16
CA PRO A 93 5.48 6.29 -2.59
C PRO A 93 5.89 5.43 -1.39
N PHE A 94 5.91 4.11 -1.58
CA PHE A 94 6.66 3.21 -0.69
C PHE A 94 8.11 3.09 -1.19
N ASP A 95 9.06 3.36 -0.30
CA ASP A 95 10.48 3.21 -0.56
C ASP A 95 10.95 1.85 -0.03
N ILE A 96 11.01 0.86 -0.91
CA ILE A 96 11.50 -0.48 -0.54
C ILE A 96 13.00 -0.46 -0.21
N ALA A 97 13.81 0.46 -0.73
CA ALA A 97 15.25 0.47 -0.48
C ALA A 97 15.58 0.89 0.96
N GLU A 98 14.88 1.89 1.48
CA GLU A 98 15.04 2.38 2.85
C GLU A 98 13.98 1.86 3.83
N LEU A 99 13.00 1.11 3.33
CA LEU A 99 11.80 0.67 4.07
C LEU A 99 11.07 1.85 4.71
N ARG A 100 10.72 2.82 3.87
CA ARG A 100 9.99 4.02 4.32
C ARG A 100 8.61 4.07 3.69
N SER A 101 7.60 4.34 4.51
CA SER A 101 6.23 4.54 4.06
C SER A 101 5.61 5.75 4.74
N PRO A 102 4.75 6.51 4.04
CA PRO A 102 3.81 7.44 4.66
C PRO A 102 3.02 6.76 5.79
N ALA A 103 2.83 7.46 6.89
CA ALA A 103 1.94 7.03 7.96
C ALA A 103 0.49 6.98 7.46
N SER A 104 -0.30 6.07 8.02
CA SER A 104 -1.76 6.03 7.79
C SER A 104 -2.46 7.12 8.59
N LEU A 105 -3.68 7.48 8.21
CA LEU A 105 -4.48 8.52 8.86
C LEU A 105 -5.74 7.91 9.48
N GLU A 106 -6.02 8.26 10.73
CA GLU A 106 -7.36 8.14 11.33
C GLU A 106 -7.98 9.53 11.47
N TRP A 107 -9.22 9.66 11.01
CA TRP A 107 -10.06 10.83 11.23
C TRP A 107 -11.28 10.43 12.06
N HIS A 108 -11.41 11.05 13.23
CA HIS A 108 -12.51 10.81 14.15
C HIS A 108 -13.66 11.80 13.90
N SER A 109 -14.88 11.34 14.13
CA SER A 109 -16.11 12.17 14.05
C SER A 109 -16.09 13.46 14.90
N ASN A 110 -15.27 13.53 15.95
CA ASN A 110 -15.08 14.74 16.75
C ASN A 110 -14.07 15.74 16.16
N GLY A 111 -13.60 15.52 14.93
CA GLY A 111 -12.63 16.36 14.24
C GLY A 111 -11.17 16.04 14.56
N LYS A 112 -10.87 15.12 15.48
CA LYS A 112 -9.50 14.71 15.77
C LYS A 112 -8.91 13.95 14.58
N VAL A 113 -7.69 14.30 14.20
CA VAL A 113 -6.91 13.66 13.13
C VAL A 113 -5.63 13.10 13.74
N ILE A 114 -5.30 11.85 13.43
CA ILE A 114 -4.13 11.15 13.93
C ILE A 114 -3.42 10.46 12.78
N TRP A 115 -2.13 10.74 12.61
CA TRP A 115 -1.26 9.98 11.73
C TRP A 115 -0.60 8.87 12.54
N PHE A 116 -0.61 7.64 12.03
CA PHE A 116 -0.10 6.48 12.75
C PHE A 116 0.69 5.51 11.86
N ALA A 117 1.71 4.89 12.45
CA ALA A 117 2.46 3.79 11.87
C ALA A 117 3.00 2.89 12.99
N GLY A 118 2.47 1.67 13.08
CA GLY A 118 2.78 0.77 14.19
C GLY A 118 2.46 1.42 15.55
N PRO A 119 3.41 1.52 16.50
CA PRO A 119 3.17 2.12 17.81
C PRO A 119 3.22 3.65 17.83
N VAL A 120 3.61 4.30 16.71
CA VAL A 120 3.76 5.75 16.65
C VAL A 120 2.46 6.39 16.24
N SER A 121 2.05 7.45 16.95
CA SER A 121 0.89 8.27 16.62
C SER A 121 1.17 9.75 16.89
N VAL A 122 0.92 10.61 15.92
CA VAL A 122 1.16 12.07 15.99
C VAL A 122 0.03 12.83 15.29
N ASP A 123 0.01 14.15 15.44
CA ASP A 123 -0.99 15.06 14.86
C ASP A 123 -0.59 15.66 13.49
N HIS A 124 0.55 15.25 12.95
CA HIS A 124 1.08 15.72 11.67
C HIS A 124 1.54 14.58 10.78
N PHE A 125 1.54 14.80 9.47
CA PHE A 125 2.05 13.83 8.51
C PHE A 125 3.51 13.49 8.79
N PHE A 126 3.87 12.21 8.70
CA PHE A 126 5.24 11.76 8.75
C PHE A 126 5.46 10.53 7.87
N ILE A 127 6.74 10.29 7.55
CA ILE A 127 7.19 9.08 6.87
C ILE A 127 7.83 8.18 7.93
N ALA A 128 7.24 7.01 8.13
CA ALA A 128 7.74 6.01 9.05
C ALA A 128 8.88 5.21 8.41
N ARG A 129 9.89 4.85 9.20
CA ARG A 129 10.84 3.80 8.85
C ARG A 129 10.36 2.48 9.45
N MET A 130 10.22 1.46 8.61
CA MET A 130 9.76 0.15 9.03
C MET A 130 10.94 -0.70 9.50
N VAL A 131 10.68 -1.53 10.51
CA VAL A 131 11.60 -2.57 10.98
C VAL A 131 10.96 -3.92 10.64
N PRO A 132 11.48 -4.66 9.64
CA PRO A 132 10.88 -5.93 9.24
C PRO A 132 11.16 -7.02 10.27
N SER A 133 10.27 -8.01 10.34
CA SER A 133 10.58 -9.27 11.02
C SER A 133 11.74 -10.00 10.31
N ALA A 134 12.35 -10.99 10.98
CA ALA A 134 13.41 -11.79 10.35
C ALA A 134 12.92 -12.50 9.06
N GLN A 135 11.67 -12.96 9.05
CA GLN A 135 11.06 -13.58 7.88
C GLN A 135 10.83 -12.55 6.75
N ASP A 136 10.35 -11.36 7.08
CA ASP A 136 10.14 -10.29 6.10
C ASP A 136 11.45 -9.77 5.52
N ALA A 137 12.52 -9.72 6.32
CA ALA A 137 13.83 -9.27 5.87
C ALA A 137 14.36 -10.14 4.72
N ILE A 138 14.13 -11.46 4.77
CA ILE A 138 14.51 -12.38 3.70
C ILE A 138 13.71 -12.08 2.42
N ARG A 139 12.38 -11.96 2.53
CA ARG A 139 11.50 -11.64 1.40
C ARG A 139 11.89 -10.30 0.76
N ILE A 140 12.03 -9.25 1.57
CA ILE A 140 12.42 -7.92 1.13
C ILE A 140 13.78 -7.95 0.39
N HIS A 141 14.77 -8.67 0.93
CA HIS A 141 16.08 -8.79 0.29
C HIS A 141 15.97 -9.41 -1.10
N GLN A 142 15.23 -10.50 -1.24
CA GLN A 142 14.99 -11.16 -2.52
C GLN A 142 14.24 -10.26 -3.50
N THR A 143 13.18 -9.58 -3.04
CA THR A 143 12.41 -8.63 -3.86
C THR A 143 13.31 -7.50 -4.37
N ARG A 144 14.19 -6.93 -3.53
CA ARG A 144 15.14 -5.87 -3.94
C ARG A 144 16.11 -6.34 -5.00
N GLN A 145 16.69 -7.53 -4.85
CA GLN A 145 17.62 -8.08 -5.84
C GLN A 145 16.94 -8.24 -7.20
N ARG A 146 15.74 -8.82 -7.21
CA ARG A 146 14.96 -9.03 -8.44
C ARG A 146 14.50 -7.72 -9.09
N LEU A 147 14.14 -6.71 -8.31
CA LEU A 147 13.81 -5.39 -8.85
C LEU A 147 15.02 -4.72 -9.49
N ALA A 148 16.22 -4.88 -8.93
CA ALA A 148 17.45 -4.34 -9.50
C ALA A 148 17.84 -5.00 -10.83
N GLU A 149 17.44 -6.25 -11.07
CA GLU A 149 17.65 -6.96 -12.34
C GLU A 149 16.71 -6.47 -13.46
N LEU A 150 15.63 -5.75 -13.13
CA LEU A 150 14.67 -5.19 -14.09
C LEU A 150 14.96 -3.73 -14.48
N ALA A 151 15.89 -3.06 -13.79
CA ALA A 151 16.25 -1.65 -13.96
C ALA A 151 17.43 -1.46 -14.91
#